data_AF-A0A8D2HCI5-F1
#
_entry.id   AF-A0A8D2HCI5-F1
#
_cell.length_a   1.000
_cell.length_b   1.000
_cell.length_c   1.000
_cell.angle_alpha   90.00
_cell.angle_beta   90.00
_cell.angle_gamma   90.00
#
_symmetry.space_group_name_H-M   'P 1'
#
loop_
_entity.id
_entity.type
_entity.pdbx_description
1 polymer ?
#
loop_
_entity_poly.entity_id
_entity_poly.type
_entity_poly.pdbx_seq_one_letter_code
_entity_poly.pdbx_strand_id
1 'polypeptide(L)'
;MEGDVAAATLYQPASPPRDACVYSSCYCEENIWKLCEYIKNHNQYPLEECYAVFISNERKMIPIWKQQARPGNGPVIWTPK
;
A
#
# COMPACT_ATOMS: atom_id res chain seq x y z
N MET A 1 -0.95 2.35 -42.98
CA MET A 1 -1.22 1.08 -42.29
C MET A 1 -0.96 1.32 -40.83
N GLU A 2 -1.98 1.84 -40.13
CA GLU A 2 -2.13 1.71 -38.69
C GLU A 2 -1.80 0.28 -38.26
N GLY A 3 -0.76 0.14 -37.44
CA GLY A 3 -0.54 -1.04 -36.61
C GLY A 3 -0.88 -0.65 -35.19
N ASP A 4 -2.00 -1.16 -34.69
CA ASP A 4 -2.54 -0.96 -33.36
C ASP A 4 -1.47 -1.08 -32.26
N VAL A 5 -1.19 0.03 -31.56
CA VAL A 5 -0.55 0.03 -30.24
C VAL A 5 -1.65 -0.20 -29.19
N ALA A 6 -2.44 -1.27 -29.35
CA ALA A 6 -3.63 -1.52 -28.54
C ALA A 6 -3.42 -2.70 -27.60
N ALA A 7 -2.57 -2.53 -26.59
CA ALA A 7 -2.66 -3.21 -25.28
C ALA A 7 -1.54 -2.71 -24.37
N ALA A 8 -1.70 -1.53 -23.79
CA ALA A 8 -1.09 -1.32 -22.49
C ALA A 8 -1.76 -2.29 -21.50
N THR A 9 -1.10 -3.43 -21.23
CA THR A 9 -0.67 -3.85 -19.88
C THR A 9 -1.31 -3.11 -18.68
N LEU A 10 -2.64 -3.17 -18.53
CA LEU A 10 -3.35 -2.53 -17.42
C LEU A 10 -3.37 -3.45 -16.19
N TYR A 11 -2.46 -3.18 -15.25
CA TYR A 11 -2.49 -3.78 -13.92
C TYR A 11 -3.86 -3.59 -13.26
N GLN A 12 -4.44 -4.68 -12.76
CA GLN A 12 -5.63 -4.62 -11.93
C GLN A 12 -5.20 -4.63 -10.45
N PRO A 13 -5.64 -3.67 -9.62
CA PRO A 13 -5.30 -3.65 -8.21
C PRO A 13 -5.69 -4.95 -7.50
N ALA A 14 -4.82 -5.42 -6.61
CA ALA A 14 -5.13 -6.52 -5.69
C ALA A 14 -6.01 -6.07 -4.50
N SER A 15 -6.24 -4.76 -4.36
CA SER A 15 -7.02 -4.14 -3.30
C SER A 15 -8.32 -3.53 -3.85
N PRO A 16 -9.33 -3.30 -2.99
CA PRO A 16 -10.39 -2.34 -3.29
C PRO A 16 -9.83 -0.93 -3.57
N PRO A 17 -10.67 -0.02 -4.08
CA PRO A 17 -10.40 1.41 -4.04
C PRO A 17 -10.03 1.88 -2.62
N ARG A 18 -9.19 2.92 -2.51
CA ARG A 18 -8.62 3.38 -1.23
C ARG A 18 -9.67 3.64 -0.14
N ASP A 19 -10.79 4.22 -0.51
CA ASP A 19 -11.90 4.60 0.38
C ASP A 19 -12.77 3.40 0.80
N ALA A 20 -12.66 2.27 0.11
CA ALA A 20 -13.33 1.01 0.44
C ALA A 20 -12.45 0.08 1.29
N CYS A 21 -11.16 0.40 1.49
CA CYS A 21 -10.29 -0.37 2.37
C CYS A 21 -10.59 -0.10 3.85
N VAL A 22 -10.50 -1.16 4.67
CA VAL A 22 -10.49 -1.02 6.13
C VAL A 22 -9.26 -0.18 6.53
N TYR A 23 -9.48 0.91 7.26
CA TYR A 23 -8.41 1.84 7.61
C TYR A 23 -8.62 2.49 8.99
N SER A 24 -7.59 2.38 9.82
CA SER A 24 -7.45 3.08 11.10
C SER A 24 -6.14 3.86 11.13
N SER A 25 -6.20 5.16 11.42
CA SER A 25 -5.01 6.02 11.47
C SER A 25 -4.01 5.53 12.51
N CYS A 26 -2.73 5.48 12.13
CA CYS A 26 -1.61 5.03 12.96
C CYS A 26 -1.70 3.57 13.43
N TYR A 27 -2.46 2.71 12.74
CA TYR A 27 -2.45 1.25 12.89
C TYR A 27 -2.13 0.61 11.53
N CYS A 28 -1.00 1.01 10.93
CA CYS A 28 -0.67 0.62 9.56
C CYS A 28 -0.44 -0.88 9.42
N GLU A 29 0.06 -1.53 10.46
CA GLU A 29 0.20 -2.98 10.59
C GLU A 29 -1.15 -3.70 10.46
N GLU A 30 -2.20 -3.22 11.13
CA GLU A 30 -3.54 -3.80 11.03
C GLU A 30 -4.18 -3.52 9.67
N ASN A 31 -3.97 -2.32 9.12
CA ASN A 31 -4.49 -1.95 7.80
C ASN A 31 -3.90 -2.85 6.69
N ILE A 32 -2.59 -3.10 6.74
CA ILE A 32 -1.92 -4.01 5.78
C ILE A 32 -2.32 -5.46 6.02
N TRP A 33 -2.48 -5.89 7.29
CA TRP A 33 -2.98 -7.22 7.59
C TRP A 33 -4.37 -7.45 6.99
N LYS A 34 -5.29 -6.47 7.11
CA LYS A 34 -6.62 -6.52 6.50
C LYS A 34 -6.57 -6.54 4.97
N LEU A 35 -5.59 -5.88 4.36
CA LEU A 35 -5.37 -5.99 2.91
C LEU A 35 -4.89 -7.39 2.51
N CYS A 36 -3.98 -8.00 3.26
CA CYS A 36 -3.56 -9.39 3.02
C CYS A 36 -4.72 -10.37 3.18
N GLU A 37 -5.57 -10.19 4.21
CA GLU A 37 -6.80 -10.96 4.40
C GLU A 37 -7.73 -10.83 3.19
N TYR A 38 -7.92 -9.61 2.68
CA TYR A 38 -8.71 -9.38 1.47
C TYR A 38 -8.14 -10.14 0.26
N ILE A 39 -6.85 -9.99 -0.03
CA ILE A 39 -6.18 -10.64 -1.18
C ILE A 39 -6.32 -12.16 -1.10
N LYS A 40 -6.05 -12.74 0.07
CA LYS A 40 -6.17 -14.18 0.33
C LYS A 40 -7.58 -14.70 0.06
N ASN A 41 -8.61 -13.92 0.38
CA ASN A 41 -10.00 -14.37 0.27
C ASN A 41 -10.59 -14.17 -1.15
N HIS A 42 -9.98 -13.34 -2.00
CA HIS A 42 -10.50 -13.02 -3.34
C HIS A 42 -9.82 -13.81 -4.47
N ASN A 43 -8.66 -14.45 -4.23
CA ASN A 43 -7.95 -15.32 -5.18
C ASN A 43 -7.66 -14.67 -6.57
N GLN A 44 -7.65 -13.34 -6.68
CA GLN A 44 -7.27 -12.63 -7.91
C GLN A 44 -5.76 -12.74 -8.18
N TYR A 45 -4.96 -12.75 -7.12
CA TYR A 45 -3.51 -12.93 -7.14
C TYR A 45 -3.10 -13.93 -6.05
N PRO A 46 -2.05 -14.74 -6.25
CA PRO A 46 -1.48 -15.56 -5.20
C PRO A 46 -1.00 -14.71 -4.02
N LEU A 47 -1.30 -15.14 -2.80
CA LEU A 47 -0.88 -14.42 -1.60
C LEU A 47 0.65 -14.39 -1.47
N GLU A 48 1.31 -15.42 -1.99
CA GLU A 48 2.76 -15.61 -1.97
C GLU A 48 3.50 -14.55 -2.81
N GLU A 49 2.80 -13.87 -3.72
CA GLU A 49 3.33 -12.73 -4.48
C GLU A 49 3.22 -11.40 -3.71
N CYS A 50 2.56 -11.40 -2.54
CA CYS A 50 2.32 -10.23 -1.71
C CYS A 50 3.19 -10.25 -0.45
N TYR A 51 3.81 -9.11 -0.13
CA TYR A 51 4.69 -8.97 1.03
C TYR A 51 4.25 -7.81 1.92
N ALA A 52 4.13 -8.06 3.23
CA ALA A 52 4.04 -7.01 4.22
C ALA A 52 5.43 -6.43 4.49
N VAL A 53 5.61 -5.13 4.29
CA VAL A 53 6.90 -4.45 4.46
C VAL A 53 6.85 -3.52 5.67
N PHE A 54 7.57 -3.89 6.73
CA PHE A 54 7.80 -3.01 7.87
C PHE A 54 8.98 -2.10 7.58
N ILE A 55 8.77 -0.79 7.70
CA ILE A 55 9.80 0.22 7.46
C ILE A 55 10.15 0.85 8.81
N SER A 56 11.40 0.68 9.25
CA SER A 56 11.91 1.27 10.48
C SER A 56 13.45 1.29 10.44
N ASN A 57 14.07 1.84 11.48
CA ASN A 57 15.51 1.78 11.72
C ASN A 57 15.78 1.56 13.22
N GLU A 58 17.04 1.40 13.60
CA GLU A 58 17.45 1.17 15.00
C GLU A 58 16.92 2.27 15.94
N ARG A 59 16.94 3.52 15.46
CA ARG A 59 16.46 4.68 16.21
C ARG A 59 14.95 4.86 16.16
N LYS A 60 14.24 3.99 15.45
CA LYS A 60 12.78 4.03 15.33
C LYS A 60 12.27 5.40 14.87
N MET A 61 13.02 6.07 14.01
CA MET A 61 12.73 7.40 13.47
C MET A 61 13.08 7.42 11.99
N ILE A 62 12.07 7.21 11.14
CA ILE A 62 12.25 7.18 9.69
C ILE A 62 11.46 8.31 9.01
N PRO A 63 12.08 9.07 8.08
CA PRO A 63 11.36 10.07 7.30
C PRO A 63 10.64 9.41 6.11
N ILE A 64 9.34 9.66 5.97
CA ILE A 64 8.57 9.29 4.77
C ILE A 64 7.91 10.55 4.19
N TRP A 65 8.14 10.83 2.91
CA TRP A 65 7.53 11.94 2.17
C TRP A 65 6.18 11.55 1.57
N LYS A 66 5.43 12.55 1.07
CA LYS A 66 4.11 12.36 0.42
C LYS A 66 3.10 11.62 1.33
N GLN A 67 3.15 11.94 2.62
CA GLN A 67 2.28 11.37 3.64
C GLN A 67 1.05 12.25 3.84
N GLN A 68 -0.13 11.63 4.00
CA GLN A 68 -1.39 12.34 4.16
C GLN A 68 -1.40 13.24 5.41
N ALA A 69 -0.75 12.83 6.50
CA ALA A 69 -0.66 13.61 7.73
C ALA A 69 0.13 14.92 7.57
N ARG A 70 0.96 15.04 6.53
CA ARG A 70 1.66 16.28 6.18
C ARG A 70 1.68 16.49 4.67
N PRO A 71 0.61 17.07 4.11
CA PRO A 71 0.57 17.43 2.70
C PRO A 71 1.70 18.41 2.36
N GLY A 72 2.33 18.24 1.19
CA GLY A 72 3.42 19.09 0.71
C GLY A 72 4.74 18.34 0.52
N ASN A 73 5.86 19.02 0.76
CA ASN A 73 7.22 18.54 0.46
C ASN A 73 8.04 18.13 1.68
N GLY A 74 7.51 18.27 2.91
CA GLY A 74 8.18 17.81 4.12
C GLY A 74 7.89 16.33 4.41
N PRO A 75 8.79 15.61 5.10
CA PRO A 75 8.51 14.26 5.57
C PRO A 75 7.62 14.26 6.83
N VAL A 76 6.96 13.13 7.06
CA VAL A 76 6.49 12.70 8.39
C VAL A 76 7.57 11.80 8.97
N ILE A 77 7.95 12.04 10.23
CA ILE A 77 8.85 11.16 10.97
C ILE A 77 7.99 10.11 11.67
N TRP A 78 8.09 8.86 11.23
CA TRP A 78 7.38 7.76 11.85
C TRP A 78 8.19 7.19 13.01
N THR A 79 7.51 7.04 14.14
CA THR A 79 7.96 6.35 15.35
C THR A 79 7.01 5.20 15.66
N PRO A 80 7.43 4.17 16.39
CA PRO A 80 6.50 3.23 16.98
C PRO A 80 5.54 3.97 17.91
N LYS A 81 4.33 3.43 18.00
CA LYS A 81 3.44 3.74 19.10
C LYS A 81 3.97 3.14 20.41
#